data_AF-A0A8T4IDK0-F1
#
_entry.id   AF-A0A8T4IDK0-F1
#
_cell.length_a   1.000
_cell.length_b   1.000
_cell.length_c   1.000
_cell.angle_alpha   90.00
_cell.angle_beta   90.00
_cell.angle_gamma   90.00
#
_symmetry.space_group_name_H-M   'P 1'
#
loop_
_entity.id
_entity.type
_entity.pdbx_description
1 polymer ?
#
loop_
_entity_poly.entity_id
_entity_poly.type
_entity_poly.pdbx_seq_one_letter_code
_entity_poly.pdbx_strand_id
1 'polypeptide(L)' 'RFLWRDGVIQRLKGWGKDPLVATWSAFVFVGPCRFGAIADEGNEWGVPAGQPLGVQHPAAWVQIAAVSQD' A
#
# COMPACT_ATOMS: atom_id res chain seq x y z
N ARG A 1 -15.96 -5.95 -3.81
CA ARG A 1 -15.07 -6.97 -3.17
C ARG A 1 -13.96 -7.30 -4.16
N PHE A 2 -12.69 -7.19 -3.79
CA PHE A 2 -11.56 -7.50 -4.70
C PHE A 2 -11.53 -8.99 -5.07
N LEU A 3 -11.22 -9.29 -6.34
CA LEU A 3 -11.13 -10.66 -6.87
C LEU A 3 -9.88 -11.38 -6.34
N TRP A 4 -8.76 -10.65 -6.22
CA TRP A 4 -7.51 -11.14 -5.66
C TRP A 4 -7.19 -10.42 -4.36
N ARG A 5 -6.52 -11.13 -3.44
CA ARG A 5 -6.11 -10.58 -2.13
C ARG A 5 -4.60 -10.59 -1.92
N ASP A 6 -3.90 -11.41 -2.69
CA ASP A 6 -2.47 -11.61 -2.60
C ASP A 6 -1.83 -11.39 -3.97
N GLY A 7 -0.57 -10.96 -3.98
CA GLY A 7 0.20 -10.72 -5.18
C GLY A 7 1.68 -10.99 -4.95
N VAL A 8 2.39 -11.33 -6.02
CA VAL A 8 3.84 -11.56 -6.02
C VAL A 8 4.47 -10.69 -7.09
N ILE A 9 5.58 -10.02 -6.73
CA ILE A 9 6.38 -9.23 -7.67
C ILE A 9 7.72 -9.92 -7.85
N GLN A 10 7.95 -10.45 -9.05
CA GLN A 10 9.19 -11.12 -9.43
C GLN A 10 9.84 -10.37 -10.59
N ARG A 11 11.09 -9.95 -10.39
CA ARG A 11 11.89 -9.18 -11.35
C ARG A 11 13.35 -9.64 -11.28
N LEU A 12 14.10 -9.44 -12.36
CA LEU A 12 15.54 -9.70 -12.40
C LEU A 12 16.30 -8.82 -11.39
N LYS A 13 17.47 -9.27 -10.93
CA LYS A 13 18.28 -8.57 -9.91
C LYS A 13 18.68 -7.16 -10.38
N GLY A 14 18.79 -6.22 -9.42
CA GLY A 14 19.33 -4.87 -9.67
C GLY A 14 18.29 -3.76 -9.91
N TRP A 15 16.99 -4.05 -9.84
CA TRP A 15 15.93 -3.08 -10.11
C TRP A 15 15.50 -2.20 -8.92
N GLY A 16 16.23 -2.24 -7.80
CA GLY A 16 15.87 -1.45 -6.61
C GLY A 16 14.69 -2.01 -5.82
N LYS A 17 14.64 -3.33 -5.59
CA LYS A 17 13.58 -3.96 -4.79
C LYS A 17 13.53 -3.45 -3.35
N ASP A 18 14.67 -3.08 -2.77
CA ASP A 18 14.75 -2.74 -1.34
C ASP A 18 14.06 -1.39 -1.06
N PRO A 19 14.32 -0.29 -1.82
CA PRO A 19 13.53 0.93 -1.70
C PRO A 19 12.03 0.74 -1.98
N LEU A 20 11.67 -0.09 -2.97
CA LEU A 20 10.27 -0.38 -3.25
C LEU A 20 9.58 -1.07 -2.06
N VAL A 21 10.16 -2.17 -1.58
CA VAL A 21 9.59 -2.96 -0.49
C VAL A 21 9.54 -2.13 0.79
N ALA A 22 10.56 -1.32 1.08
CA ALA A 22 10.56 -0.42 2.23
C ALA A 22 9.42 0.61 2.17
N THR A 23 9.25 1.29 1.03
CA THR A 23 8.22 2.33 0.86
C THR A 23 6.82 1.73 0.94
N TRP A 24 6.62 0.58 0.29
CA TRP A 24 5.34 -0.13 0.34
C TRP A 24 5.03 -0.61 1.76
N SER A 25 6.01 -1.22 2.43
CA SER A 25 5.87 -1.68 3.82
C SER A 25 5.48 -0.54 4.76
N ALA A 26 6.15 0.60 4.65
CA ALA A 26 5.81 1.79 5.43
C ALA A 26 4.38 2.28 5.15
N PHE A 27 3.99 2.35 3.87
CA PHE A 27 2.64 2.79 3.50
C PHE A 27 1.55 1.83 3.97
N VAL A 28 1.79 0.52 3.98
CA VAL A 28 0.85 -0.46 4.55
C VAL A 28 0.75 -0.33 6.06
N PHE A 29 1.87 -0.05 6.72
CA PHE A 29 1.94 0.01 8.19
C PHE A 29 1.25 1.25 8.76
N VAL A 30 1.50 2.44 8.19
CA VAL A 30 0.97 3.71 8.74
C VAL A 30 0.03 4.46 7.81
N GLY A 31 0.03 4.14 6.52
CA GLY A 31 -0.71 4.88 5.50
C GLY A 31 -2.14 4.38 5.25
N PRO A 32 -2.94 5.17 4.51
CA PRO A 32 -4.27 4.78 4.05
C PRO A 32 -4.17 3.76 2.90
N CYS A 33 -3.96 2.48 3.24
CA CYS A 33 -3.61 1.42 2.30
C CYS A 33 -4.77 0.52 1.85
N ARG A 34 -6.00 0.72 2.35
CA ARG A 34 -7.20 -0.03 1.97
C ARG A 34 -8.21 0.88 1.31
N PHE A 35 -8.99 0.36 0.36
CA PHE A 35 -10.11 1.09 -0.19
C PHE A 35 -11.20 1.27 0.88
N GLY A 36 -11.57 2.53 1.14
CA GLY A 36 -12.68 2.87 2.04
C GLY A 36 -13.94 3.24 1.27
N ALA A 37 -13.87 4.32 0.48
CA ALA A 37 -15.01 4.90 -0.21
C ALA A 37 -14.59 5.63 -1.48
N ILE A 38 -15.56 6.19 -2.21
CA ILE A 38 -15.33 7.18 -3.26
C ILE A 38 -15.61 8.55 -2.66
N ALA A 39 -14.76 9.54 -2.97
CA ALA A 39 -14.94 10.89 -2.50
C ALA A 39 -16.21 11.53 -3.10
N ASP A 40 -17.00 12.15 -2.24
CA ASP A 40 -18.13 13.00 -2.63
C ASP A 40 -17.67 14.42 -2.99
N GLU A 41 -18.58 15.23 -3.54
CA GLU A 41 -18.33 16.66 -3.74
C GLU A 41 -18.03 17.35 -2.41
N GLY A 42 -16.97 18.17 -2.38
CA GLY A 42 -16.57 18.90 -1.18
C GLY A 42 -15.94 18.04 -0.08
N ASN A 43 -15.37 16.88 -0.41
CA ASN A 43 -14.65 16.04 0.54
C ASN A 43 -13.67 16.84 1.41
N GLU A 44 -13.72 16.63 2.73
CA GLU A 44 -12.98 17.40 3.74
C GLU A 44 -11.44 17.33 3.58
N TRP A 45 -10.94 16.28 2.94
CA TRP A 45 -9.51 16.07 2.67
C TRP A 45 -9.07 16.66 1.33
N GLY A 46 -9.96 17.38 0.63
CA GLY A 46 -9.70 18.00 -0.67
C GLY A 46 -9.56 17.01 -1.82
N VAL A 47 -9.97 15.75 -1.63
CA VAL A 47 -9.92 14.72 -2.67
C VAL A 47 -11.03 14.98 -3.69
N PRO A 48 -10.73 15.04 -5.00
CA PRO A 48 -11.75 15.28 -6.02
C PRO A 48 -12.86 14.23 -6.03
N ALA A 49 -14.10 14.68 -6.29
CA ALA A 49 -15.25 13.78 -6.39
C ALA A 49 -15.01 12.66 -7.41
N GLY A 50 -15.42 11.44 -7.06
CA GLY A 50 -15.22 10.25 -7.91
C GLY A 50 -13.86 9.55 -7.73
N GLN A 51 -12.92 10.12 -6.97
CA GLN A 51 -11.63 9.47 -6.66
C GLN A 51 -11.73 8.54 -5.44
N PRO A 52 -10.92 7.47 -5.38
CA PRO A 52 -10.92 6.56 -4.25
C PRO A 52 -10.27 7.18 -3.01
N LEU A 53 -10.91 7.00 -1.86
CA LEU A 53 -10.39 7.33 -0.55
C LEU A 53 -9.80 6.09 0.10
N GLY A 54 -8.56 6.23 0.56
CA GLY A 54 -7.88 5.21 1.33
C GLY A 54 -8.22 5.29 2.82
N VAL A 55 -8.31 4.14 3.48
CA VAL A 55 -8.40 4.02 4.94
C VAL A 55 -7.25 3.18 5.46
N GLN A 56 -6.86 3.41 6.71
CA GLN A 56 -5.81 2.64 7.36
C GLN A 56 -6.24 1.18 7.55
N HIS A 57 -5.27 0.26 7.57
CA HIS A 57 -5.51 -1.10 8.01
C HIS A 57 -5.48 -1.15 9.55
N PRO A 58 -6.59 -1.48 10.24
CA PRO A 58 -6.73 -1.28 11.68
C PRO A 58 -5.78 -2.12 12.54
N ALA A 59 -5.24 -3.22 12.01
CA ALA A 59 -4.24 -4.06 12.65
C ALA A 59 -3.14 -4.42 11.65
N ALA A 60 -2.45 -3.41 11.11
CA ALA A 60 -1.40 -3.61 10.12
C ALA A 60 -0.24 -4.43 10.73
N TRP A 61 0.11 -5.53 10.06
CA TRP A 61 1.30 -6.32 10.37
C TRP A 61 2.12 -6.47 9.10
N VAL A 62 3.37 -6.02 9.15
CA VAL A 62 4.30 -6.12 8.02
C VAL A 62 5.54 -6.86 8.47
N GLN A 63 5.89 -7.92 7.75
CA GLN A 63 7.10 -8.69 7.99
C GLN A 63 7.98 -8.63 6.75
N ILE A 64 9.22 -8.18 6.92
CA ILE A 64 10.25 -8.20 5.89
C ILE A 64 11.26 -9.27 6.29
N ALA A 65 11.19 -10.42 5.63
CA ALA A 65 12.21 -11.46 5.80
C ALA A 65 13.40 -11.13 4.91
N ALA A 66 14.43 -10.54 5.50
CA ALA A 66 15.73 -10.37 4.85
C ALA A 66 16.65 -11.55 5.20
N VAL A 67 17.36 -12.06 4.20
CA VAL A 67 18.59 -12.84 4.40
C VAL A 67 19.77 -11.89 4.32
N SER A 68 20.87 -12.19 5.02
CA SER A 68 22.03 -11.29 5.15
C SER A 68 22.48 -10.72 3.80
N GLN A 69 22.79 -9.43 3.80
CA GLN A 69 23.60 -8.82 2.74
C GLN A 69 25.05 -9.14 3.05
N ASP A 70 25.69 -9.94 2.19
CA ASP A 70 27.15 -10.03 2.09
C ASP A 70 27.68 -8.92 1.16
#